data_AF-A0A0D2NGA6-F1
#
_entry.id   AF-A0A0D2NGA6-F1
#
_cell.length_a   1.000
_cell.length_b   1.000
_cell.length_c   1.000
_cell.angle_alpha   90.00
_cell.angle_beta   90.00
_cell.angle_gamma   90.00
#
_symmetry.space_group_name_H-M   'P 1'
#
loop_
_entity.id
_entity.type
_entity.pdbx_description
1 polymer ?
#
loop_
_entity_poly.entity_id
_entity_poly.type
_entity_poly.pdbx_seq_one_letter_code
_entity_poly.pdbx_strand_id
1 'polypeptide(L)'
;ELDQRIRSLPPGYGLRHFKNGFSALSQVSGPERKNMAKILLGCLVGSIPPDASQAIAALLDFIYIAQYPTHDTTTLGYLSDARDRFHNNRDYFITVGVRDHFNIPKFHSLLHYIDSIKEFGTTDNYNTEMFERLHIDFAKNGWRATNQRDEFPQMVKWLSRQEKISSFENRLNYRAITTDSPPLQKPLRSIPKYPNFPNRRLDLIEEKHNAPNFSHYLKGFLNKLSPHPIPLRQLEDTSLPFTKVDIYNTFRFNPVSIHEDEEQDVDAVKAMPKSRTRIGRVRVIFTLPKVMDTRLGPQELPEYWPKTPLAYVEWYSPI
;
A
#
# COMPACT_ATOMS: atom_id res chain seq x y z
N GLU A 1 28.01 -0.88 30.07
CA GLU A 1 28.46 -0.81 28.66
C GLU A 1 27.33 -0.47 27.69
N LEU A 2 26.24 -1.25 27.62
CA LEU A 2 25.11 -1.01 26.68
C LEU A 2 24.58 0.43 26.73
N ASP A 3 24.28 0.97 27.91
CA ASP A 3 23.81 2.36 28.04
C ASP A 3 24.82 3.40 27.55
N GLN A 4 26.13 3.16 27.69
CA GLN A 4 27.14 4.07 27.18
C GLN A 4 27.14 4.08 25.65
N ARG A 5 27.00 2.90 25.02
CA ARG A 5 26.90 2.78 23.56
C ARG A 5 25.64 3.44 23.01
N ILE A 6 24.50 3.27 23.70
CA ILE A 6 23.24 3.93 23.34
C ILE A 6 23.39 5.46 23.39
N ARG A 7 24.08 5.98 24.42
CA ARG A 7 24.34 7.42 24.56
C ARG A 7 25.29 7.96 23.50
N SER A 8 26.22 7.14 22.99
CA SER A 8 27.17 7.55 21.96
C SER A 8 26.63 7.45 20.52
N LEU A 9 25.41 6.93 20.32
CA LEU A 9 24.82 6.85 18.99
C LEU A 9 24.63 8.26 18.39
N PRO A 10 25.10 8.51 17.17
CA PRO A 10 24.83 9.76 16.48
C PRO A 10 23.33 9.91 16.21
N PRO A 11 22.81 11.14 16.17
CA PRO A 11 21.42 11.38 15.76
C PRO A 11 21.21 10.87 14.34
N GLY A 12 20.13 10.10 14.13
CA GLY A 12 19.77 9.52 12.84
C GLY A 12 18.30 9.75 12.52
N TYR A 13 17.98 9.86 11.23
CA TYR A 13 16.60 10.05 10.79
C TYR A 13 15.72 8.86 11.20
N GLY A 14 14.57 9.13 11.82
CA GLY A 14 13.63 8.10 12.27
C GLY A 14 14.10 7.27 13.48
N LEU A 15 15.20 7.65 14.13
CA LEU A 15 15.71 7.05 15.36
C LEU A 15 15.54 7.98 16.55
N ARG A 16 15.03 7.45 17.67
CA ARG A 16 14.98 8.18 18.94
C ARG A 16 16.32 8.08 19.67
N HIS A 17 16.87 9.21 20.07
CA HIS A 17 18.07 9.25 20.91
C HIS A 17 17.71 9.08 22.40
N PHE A 18 18.34 8.13 23.07
CA PHE A 18 18.11 7.83 24.49
C PHE A 18 19.24 8.42 25.35
N LYS A 19 19.13 9.70 25.69
CA LYS A 19 20.18 10.47 26.40
C LYS A 19 20.67 9.82 27.71
N ASN A 20 19.80 9.09 28.41
CA ASN A 20 20.14 8.44 29.68
C ASN A 20 20.35 6.91 29.55
N GLY A 21 20.30 6.36 28.33
CA GLY A 21 20.29 4.92 28.10
C GLY A 21 18.92 4.28 28.34
N PHE A 22 18.85 2.95 28.23
CA PHE A 22 17.62 2.18 28.45
C PHE A 22 17.32 1.97 29.93
N SER A 23 18.35 1.80 30.77
CA SER A 23 18.14 1.51 32.20
C SER A 23 17.47 2.64 32.99
N ALA A 24 17.45 3.85 32.43
CA ALA A 24 16.78 5.00 33.04
C ALA A 24 15.26 5.02 32.82
N LEU A 25 14.72 4.12 31.99
CA LEU A 25 13.28 4.05 31.69
C LEU A 25 12.58 3.15 32.72
N SER A 26 11.67 3.72 33.51
CA SER A 26 10.87 2.97 34.51
C SER A 26 9.64 2.28 33.90
N GLN A 27 9.00 2.91 32.91
CA GLN A 27 7.88 2.34 32.15
C GLN A 27 8.10 2.56 30.67
N VAL A 28 8.38 1.48 29.94
CA VAL A 28 8.67 1.54 28.51
C VAL A 28 7.38 1.42 27.70
N SER A 29 7.01 2.52 27.04
CA SER A 29 5.85 2.61 26.13
C SER A 29 6.05 1.80 24.84
N GLY A 30 4.96 1.54 24.11
CA GLY A 30 5.00 0.86 22.81
C GLY A 30 5.95 1.55 21.80
N PRO A 31 5.84 2.87 21.57
CA PRO A 31 6.76 3.60 20.70
C PRO A 31 8.22 3.53 21.16
N GLU A 32 8.48 3.50 22.47
CA GLU A 32 9.83 3.32 23.00
C GLU A 32 10.39 1.95 22.66
N ARG A 33 9.62 0.88 22.84
CA ARG A 33 10.04 -0.48 22.44
C ARG A 33 10.36 -0.57 20.94
N LYS A 34 9.52 0.03 20.09
CA LYS A 34 9.76 0.09 18.63
C LYS A 34 11.09 0.80 18.32
N ASN A 35 11.41 1.89 19.03
CA ASN A 35 12.68 2.59 18.86
C ASN A 35 13.88 1.84 19.44
N MET A 36 13.71 1.14 20.58
CA MET A 36 14.75 0.30 21.16
C MET A 36 15.16 -0.81 20.19
N ALA A 37 14.18 -1.49 19.58
CA ALA A 37 14.42 -2.56 18.61
C ALA A 37 15.28 -2.11 17.41
N LYS A 38 15.07 -0.89 16.91
CA LYS A 38 15.82 -0.32 15.77
C LYS A 38 17.33 -0.17 16.04
N ILE A 39 17.72 0.12 17.29
CA ILE A 39 19.12 0.43 17.65
C ILE A 39 19.81 -0.69 18.42
N LEU A 40 19.06 -1.65 18.96
CA LEU A 40 19.56 -2.68 19.86
C LEU A 40 20.70 -3.49 19.24
N LEU A 41 20.49 -4.04 18.05
CA LEU A 41 21.48 -4.88 17.39
C LEU A 41 22.78 -4.10 17.13
N GLY A 42 22.67 -2.88 16.60
CA GLY A 42 23.81 -2.00 16.35
C GLY A 42 24.63 -1.69 17.61
N CYS A 43 23.99 -1.54 18.77
CA CYS A 43 24.69 -1.33 20.03
C CYS A 43 25.42 -2.57 20.54
N LEU A 44 24.92 -3.77 20.21
CA LEU A 44 25.43 -5.03 20.70
C LEU A 44 26.56 -5.61 19.82
N VAL A 45 26.73 -5.13 18.59
CA VAL A 45 27.80 -5.59 17.70
C VAL A 45 29.17 -5.48 18.40
N GLY A 46 29.90 -6.59 18.45
CA GLY A 46 31.22 -6.68 19.09
C GLY A 46 31.22 -6.66 20.62
N SER A 47 30.07 -6.54 21.30
CA SER A 47 29.96 -6.76 22.76
C SER A 47 29.59 -8.18 23.12
N ILE A 48 28.87 -8.88 22.25
CA ILE A 48 28.29 -10.20 22.54
C ILE A 48 28.83 -11.24 21.55
N PRO A 49 28.92 -12.52 21.95
CA PRO A 49 29.37 -13.58 21.05
C PRO A 49 28.39 -13.81 19.89
N PRO A 50 28.84 -14.48 18.82
CA PRO A 50 28.05 -14.69 17.61
C PRO A 50 26.70 -15.35 17.91
N ASP A 51 26.65 -16.40 18.74
CA ASP A 51 25.40 -17.13 19.06
C ASP A 51 24.35 -16.20 19.68
N ALA A 52 24.76 -15.36 20.63
CA ALA A 52 23.89 -14.36 21.26
C ALA A 52 23.38 -13.33 20.23
N SER A 53 24.28 -12.87 19.36
CA SER A 53 23.93 -11.89 18.32
C SER A 53 22.96 -12.48 17.29
N GLN A 54 23.14 -13.75 16.93
CA GLN A 54 22.27 -14.47 16.00
C GLN A 54 20.89 -14.69 16.60
N ALA A 55 20.80 -15.07 17.88
CA ALA A 55 19.51 -15.20 18.56
C ALA A 55 18.75 -13.86 18.60
N ILE A 56 19.42 -12.75 18.94
CA ILE A 56 18.79 -11.43 18.99
C ILE A 56 18.38 -10.96 17.59
N ALA A 57 19.25 -11.12 16.59
CA ALA A 57 18.95 -10.78 15.21
C ALA A 57 17.76 -11.57 14.68
N ALA A 58 17.74 -12.89 14.89
CA ALA A 58 16.65 -13.76 14.47
C ALA A 58 15.31 -13.39 15.11
N LEU A 59 15.31 -13.00 16.40
CA LEU A 59 14.10 -12.52 17.07
C LEU A 59 13.61 -11.19 16.49
N LEU A 60 14.52 -10.26 16.19
CA LEU A 60 14.18 -8.98 15.55
C LEU A 60 13.64 -9.20 14.13
N ASP A 61 14.30 -10.04 13.33
CA ASP A 61 13.84 -10.45 12.01
C ASP A 61 12.41 -10.98 12.07
N PHE A 62 12.14 -11.91 13.00
CA PHE A 62 10.82 -12.48 13.20
C PHE A 62 9.78 -11.39 13.51
N ILE A 63 10.09 -10.49 14.45
CA ILE A 63 9.19 -9.40 14.86
C ILE A 63 8.89 -8.47 13.68
N TYR A 64 9.89 -8.11 12.87
CA TYR A 64 9.70 -7.22 11.73
C TYR A 64 8.95 -7.89 10.58
N ILE A 65 9.27 -9.15 10.27
CA ILE A 65 8.59 -9.89 9.20
C ILE A 65 7.13 -10.13 9.56
N ALA A 66 6.82 -10.52 10.81
CA ALA A 66 5.44 -10.75 11.25
C ALA A 66 4.54 -9.50 11.17
N GLN A 67 5.12 -8.30 11.08
CA GLN A 67 4.41 -7.02 10.93
C GLN A 67 4.22 -6.60 9.46
N TYR A 68 4.57 -7.45 8.50
CA TYR A 68 4.35 -7.12 7.09
C TYR A 68 2.85 -6.99 6.79
N PRO A 69 2.44 -5.98 5.99
CA PRO A 69 1.04 -5.76 5.65
C PRO A 69 0.48 -6.84 4.71
N THR A 70 1.36 -7.66 4.12
CA THR A 70 0.99 -8.80 3.28
C THR A 70 2.02 -9.91 3.44
N HIS A 71 1.55 -11.14 3.32
CA HIS A 71 2.38 -12.34 3.37
C HIS A 71 2.14 -13.22 2.14
N ASP A 72 3.23 -13.80 1.66
CA ASP A 72 3.28 -14.82 0.62
C ASP A 72 4.06 -16.05 1.13
N THR A 73 4.18 -17.08 0.31
CA THR A 73 4.89 -18.31 0.70
C THR A 73 6.37 -18.06 1.02
N THR A 74 7.00 -17.11 0.34
CA THR A 74 8.39 -16.72 0.55
C THR A 74 8.61 -16.01 1.88
N THR A 75 7.81 -15.01 2.20
CA THR A 75 7.88 -14.25 3.46
C THR A 75 7.50 -15.11 4.67
N LEU A 76 6.54 -16.03 4.52
CA LEU A 76 6.27 -17.06 5.53
C LEU A 76 7.46 -18.01 5.72
N GLY A 77 8.19 -18.32 4.65
CA GLY A 77 9.46 -19.05 4.70
C GLY A 77 10.52 -18.30 5.51
N TYR A 78 10.68 -16.98 5.29
CA TYR A 78 11.59 -16.15 6.09
C TYR A 78 11.19 -16.09 7.56
N LEU A 79 9.89 -16.06 7.85
CA LEU A 79 9.39 -16.07 9.22
C LEU A 79 9.70 -17.40 9.93
N SER A 80 9.55 -18.53 9.23
CA SER A 80 9.96 -19.85 9.74
C SER A 80 11.46 -19.91 9.98
N ASP A 81 12.28 -19.46 9.03
CA ASP A 81 13.73 -19.45 9.18
C ASP A 81 14.18 -18.59 10.37
N ALA A 82 13.61 -17.39 10.54
CA ALA A 82 13.90 -16.53 11.68
C ALA A 82 13.52 -17.19 13.01
N ARG A 83 12.38 -17.88 13.08
CA ARG A 83 11.96 -18.66 14.25
C ARG A 83 12.95 -19.77 14.57
N ASP A 84 13.35 -20.54 13.57
CA ASP A 84 14.23 -21.70 13.74
C ASP A 84 15.66 -21.25 14.12
N ARG A 85 16.17 -20.18 13.49
CA ARG A 85 17.42 -19.51 13.89
C ARG A 85 17.39 -19.05 15.35
N PHE A 86 16.28 -18.47 15.81
CA PHE A 86 16.15 -18.08 17.22
C PHE A 86 16.21 -19.30 18.15
N HIS A 87 15.45 -20.37 17.84
CA HIS A 87 15.45 -21.58 18.67
C HIS A 87 16.81 -22.27 18.74
N ASN A 88 17.56 -22.30 17.62
CA ASN A 88 18.88 -22.93 17.58
C ASN A 88 19.95 -22.16 18.39
N ASN A 89 19.77 -20.86 18.62
CA ASN A 89 20.78 -20.01 19.27
C ASN A 89 20.36 -19.52 20.67
N ARG A 90 19.08 -19.58 21.04
CA ARG A 90 18.58 -19.01 22.32
C ARG A 90 19.21 -19.65 23.56
N ASP A 91 19.62 -20.92 23.47
CA ASP A 91 20.12 -21.67 24.61
C ASP A 91 21.43 -21.09 25.15
N TYR A 92 22.15 -20.29 24.34
CA TYR A 92 23.26 -19.46 24.81
C TYR A 92 22.92 -18.63 26.05
N PHE A 93 21.71 -18.04 26.12
CA PHE A 93 21.31 -17.24 27.28
C PHE A 93 21.06 -18.09 28.53
N ILE A 94 20.78 -19.38 28.36
CA ILE A 94 20.66 -20.34 29.47
C ILE A 94 22.06 -20.76 29.93
N THR A 95 22.95 -21.11 28.99
CA THR A 95 24.30 -21.59 29.33
C THR A 95 25.14 -20.54 30.07
N VAL A 96 24.97 -19.26 29.72
CA VAL A 96 25.65 -18.14 30.41
C VAL A 96 24.95 -17.75 31.72
N GLY A 97 23.81 -18.37 32.06
CA GLY A 97 23.08 -18.09 33.29
C GLY A 97 22.36 -16.74 33.28
N VAL A 98 22.12 -16.14 32.12
CA VAL A 98 21.30 -14.93 31.99
C VAL A 98 19.84 -15.23 32.34
N ARG A 99 19.39 -16.46 32.07
CA ARG A 99 18.03 -16.91 32.38
C ARG A 99 17.95 -18.42 32.56
N ASP A 100 17.08 -18.90 33.45
CA ASP A 100 16.92 -20.33 33.70
C ASP A 100 16.19 -21.06 32.56
N HIS A 101 15.20 -20.41 31.94
CA HIS A 101 14.40 -21.00 30.85
C HIS A 101 13.72 -19.96 29.96
N PHE A 102 13.27 -20.40 28.77
CA PHE A 102 12.46 -19.62 27.82
C PHE A 102 10.95 -19.96 27.85
N ASN A 103 10.44 -20.63 28.89
CA ASN A 103 9.01 -20.92 29.10
C ASN A 103 8.21 -19.64 29.43
N ILE A 104 8.16 -18.71 28.49
CA ILE A 104 7.43 -17.44 28.59
C ILE A 104 6.37 -17.48 27.49
N PRO A 105 5.09 -17.18 27.79
CA PRO A 105 4.01 -17.24 26.81
C PRO A 105 4.31 -16.51 25.49
N LYS A 106 5.04 -15.39 25.55
CA LYS A 106 5.45 -14.60 24.37
C LYS A 106 6.48 -15.27 23.48
N PHE A 107 7.33 -16.14 24.02
CA PHE A 107 8.26 -16.93 23.20
C PHE A 107 7.59 -18.21 22.69
N HIS A 108 6.66 -18.78 23.46
CA HIS A 108 5.85 -19.90 23.01
C HIS A 108 4.93 -19.50 21.85
N SER A 109 4.35 -18.30 21.89
CA SER A 109 3.44 -17.84 20.84
C SER A 109 4.09 -17.75 19.46
N LEU A 110 5.42 -17.57 19.38
CA LEU A 110 6.17 -17.56 18.11
C LEU A 110 5.95 -18.82 17.27
N LEU A 111 5.66 -19.96 17.91
CA LEU A 111 5.35 -21.22 17.23
C LEU A 111 4.06 -21.14 16.41
N HIS A 112 3.10 -20.34 16.87
CA HIS A 112 1.74 -20.30 16.34
C HIS A 112 1.50 -19.16 15.33
N TYR A 113 2.44 -18.23 15.17
CA TYR A 113 2.26 -17.07 14.28
C TYR A 113 2.05 -17.47 12.82
N ILE A 114 2.80 -18.44 12.31
CA ILE A 114 2.70 -18.85 10.90
C ILE A 114 1.31 -19.41 10.61
N ASP A 115 0.81 -20.26 11.49
CA ASP A 115 -0.53 -20.86 11.34
C ASP A 115 -1.62 -19.81 11.55
N SER A 116 -1.45 -18.93 12.55
CA SER A 116 -2.35 -17.79 12.77
C SER A 116 -2.41 -16.86 11.55
N ILE A 117 -1.28 -16.61 10.88
CA ILE A 117 -1.24 -15.76 9.70
C ILE A 117 -1.97 -16.42 8.52
N LYS A 118 -1.85 -17.75 8.38
CA LYS A 118 -2.56 -18.49 7.34
C LYS A 118 -4.07 -18.56 7.58
N GLU A 119 -4.49 -18.65 8.84
CA GLU A 119 -5.90 -18.81 9.22
C GLU A 119 -6.65 -17.47 9.34
N PHE A 120 -6.01 -16.46 9.93
CA PHE A 120 -6.65 -15.17 10.28
C PHE A 120 -6.12 -13.98 9.48
N GLY A 121 -5.15 -14.20 8.59
CA GLY A 121 -4.49 -13.15 7.82
C GLY A 121 -3.37 -12.44 8.59
N THR A 122 -2.97 -11.25 8.14
CA THR A 122 -1.87 -10.49 8.72
C THR A 122 -2.14 -10.07 10.17
N THR A 123 -1.06 -9.84 10.94
CA THR A 123 -1.15 -9.64 12.40
C THR A 123 -1.90 -8.38 12.82
N ASP A 124 -2.02 -7.41 11.92
CA ASP A 124 -2.80 -6.19 12.08
C ASP A 124 -4.31 -6.46 12.15
N ASN A 125 -4.81 -7.52 11.52
CA ASN A 125 -6.25 -7.86 11.53
C ASN A 125 -6.79 -8.26 12.91
N TYR A 126 -5.92 -8.75 13.80
CA TYR A 126 -6.32 -9.28 15.11
C TYR A 126 -5.46 -8.76 16.26
N ASN A 127 -4.73 -7.66 16.06
CA ASN A 127 -4.02 -7.00 17.14
C ASN A 127 -4.98 -6.19 18.04
N THR A 128 -4.48 -5.75 19.18
CA THR A 128 -5.24 -4.93 20.13
C THR A 128 -5.01 -3.44 19.97
N GLU A 129 -4.15 -2.98 19.05
CA GLU A 129 -3.79 -1.56 18.90
C GLU A 129 -5.05 -0.73 18.55
N MET A 130 -5.91 -1.24 17.67
CA MET A 130 -7.18 -0.59 17.32
C MET A 130 -8.09 -0.43 18.56
N PHE A 131 -8.27 -1.50 19.34
CA PHE A 131 -9.12 -1.45 20.53
C PHE A 131 -8.53 -0.54 21.61
N GLU A 132 -7.21 -0.50 21.78
CA GLU A 132 -6.54 0.45 22.67
C GLU A 132 -6.78 1.91 22.25
N ARG A 133 -6.80 2.18 20.93
CA ARG A 133 -7.13 3.50 20.40
C ARG A 133 -8.59 3.86 20.68
N LEU A 134 -9.52 2.97 20.35
CA LEU A 134 -10.95 3.17 20.62
C LEU A 134 -11.24 3.35 22.11
N HIS A 135 -10.47 2.71 22.99
CA HIS A 135 -10.62 2.88 24.43
C HIS A 135 -10.27 4.31 24.90
N ILE A 136 -9.41 5.05 24.18
CA ILE A 136 -9.17 6.47 24.46
C ILE A 136 -10.44 7.28 24.18
N ASP A 137 -11.01 7.09 22.98
CA ASP A 137 -12.13 7.90 22.51
C ASP A 137 -13.43 7.53 23.21
N PHE A 138 -13.69 6.24 23.40
CA PHE A 138 -14.96 5.77 23.93
C PHE A 138 -15.01 5.65 25.45
N ALA A 139 -13.89 5.32 26.09
CA ALA A 139 -13.86 5.16 27.55
C ALA A 139 -13.22 6.37 28.24
N LYS A 140 -11.97 6.72 27.91
CA LYS A 140 -11.25 7.77 28.66
C LYS A 140 -11.86 9.15 28.47
N ASN A 141 -12.20 9.53 27.24
CA ASN A 141 -12.81 10.84 26.97
C ASN A 141 -14.24 10.90 27.51
N GLY A 142 -15.00 9.82 27.36
CA GLY A 142 -16.32 9.68 27.99
C GLY A 142 -16.26 9.85 29.50
N TRP A 143 -15.36 9.12 30.18
CA TRP A 143 -15.15 9.21 31.63
C TRP A 143 -14.81 10.63 32.06
N ARG A 144 -13.84 11.28 31.38
CA ARG A 144 -13.41 12.67 31.68
C ARG A 144 -14.54 13.69 31.53
N ALA A 145 -15.52 13.42 30.68
CA ALA A 145 -16.68 14.29 30.46
C ALA A 145 -17.80 14.09 31.49
N THR A 146 -17.69 13.10 32.38
CA THR A 146 -18.66 12.84 33.45
C THR A 146 -18.30 13.57 34.75
N ASN A 147 -19.25 13.59 35.68
CA ASN A 147 -19.00 14.01 37.07
C ASN A 147 -18.40 12.90 37.96
N GLN A 148 -18.02 11.74 37.39
CA GLN A 148 -17.43 10.57 38.08
C GLN A 148 -18.32 9.95 39.17
N ARG A 149 -19.64 10.17 39.11
CA ARG A 149 -20.62 9.55 40.01
C ARG A 149 -21.73 8.92 39.18
N ASP A 150 -21.90 7.60 39.25
CA ASP A 150 -22.81 6.88 38.36
C ASP A 150 -22.54 7.27 36.90
N GLU A 151 -21.29 7.03 36.51
CA GLU A 151 -20.68 7.50 35.29
C GLU A 151 -21.20 6.78 34.05
N PHE A 152 -21.63 5.51 34.17
CA PHE A 152 -21.87 4.67 33.01
C PHE A 152 -23.02 5.21 32.14
N PRO A 153 -24.19 5.60 32.70
CA PRO A 153 -25.23 6.28 31.93
C PRO A 153 -24.75 7.61 31.32
N GLN A 154 -23.87 8.33 31.99
CA GLN A 154 -23.34 9.60 31.50
C GLN A 154 -22.38 9.41 30.33
N MET A 155 -21.50 8.40 30.41
CA MET A 155 -20.60 8.01 29.32
C MET A 155 -21.38 7.58 28.09
N VAL A 156 -22.40 6.73 28.25
CA VAL A 156 -23.29 6.32 27.15
C VAL A 156 -23.99 7.53 26.53
N LYS A 157 -24.53 8.44 27.35
CA LYS A 157 -25.17 9.67 26.87
C LYS A 157 -24.19 10.59 26.14
N TRP A 158 -22.95 10.68 26.61
CA TRP A 158 -21.89 11.45 25.97
C TRP A 158 -21.54 10.85 24.60
N LEU A 159 -21.37 9.53 24.51
CA LEU A 159 -21.12 8.81 23.25
C LEU A 159 -22.23 9.03 22.24
N SER A 160 -23.49 8.83 22.64
CA SER A 160 -24.63 9.07 21.74
C SER A 160 -24.72 10.52 21.25
N ARG A 161 -24.18 11.49 22.00
CA ARG A 161 -24.08 12.89 21.53
C ARG A 161 -22.96 13.05 20.50
N GLN A 162 -21.79 12.46 20.73
CA GLN A 162 -20.68 12.49 19.77
C GLN A 162 -21.08 11.84 18.43
N GLU A 163 -21.76 10.69 18.46
CA GLU A 163 -22.26 10.02 17.26
C GLU A 163 -23.25 10.87 16.47
N LYS A 164 -24.15 11.59 17.17
CA LYS A 164 -25.11 12.51 16.55
C LYS A 164 -24.43 13.72 15.92
N ILE A 165 -23.41 14.28 16.58
CA ILE A 165 -22.63 15.40 16.05
C ILE A 165 -21.89 14.95 14.80
N SER A 166 -21.14 13.85 14.86
CA SER A 166 -20.41 13.28 13.72
C SER A 166 -21.35 12.96 12.55
N SER A 167 -22.52 12.35 12.81
CA SER A 167 -23.53 12.10 11.77
C SER A 167 -24.05 13.39 11.12
N PHE A 168 -24.20 14.45 11.91
CA PHE A 168 -24.65 15.75 11.42
C PHE A 168 -23.55 16.45 10.59
N GLU A 169 -22.30 16.41 11.03
CA GLU A 169 -21.13 16.91 10.30
C GLU A 169 -21.00 16.20 8.94
N ASN A 170 -21.10 14.86 8.92
CA ASN A 170 -21.11 14.09 7.68
C ASN A 170 -22.22 14.53 6.72
N ARG A 171 -23.42 14.81 7.25
CA ARG A 171 -24.54 15.34 6.46
C ARG A 171 -24.25 16.74 5.93
N LEU A 172 -23.63 17.62 6.72
CA LEU A 172 -23.24 18.95 6.26
C LEU A 172 -22.17 18.86 5.16
N ASN A 173 -21.17 18.01 5.32
CA ASN A 173 -20.14 17.77 4.31
C ASN A 173 -20.75 17.25 3.01
N TYR A 174 -21.63 16.25 3.09
CA TYR A 174 -22.37 15.75 1.92
C TYR A 174 -23.18 16.86 1.24
N ARG A 175 -23.86 17.71 2.03
CA ARG A 175 -24.63 18.84 1.47
C ARG A 175 -23.75 19.90 0.84
N ALA A 176 -22.63 20.25 1.46
CA ALA A 176 -21.65 21.19 0.89
C ALA A 176 -21.11 20.68 -0.45
N ILE A 177 -20.85 19.37 -0.58
CA ILE A 177 -20.48 18.72 -1.85
C ILE A 177 -21.59 18.79 -2.90
N THR A 178 -22.86 18.92 -2.50
CA THR A 178 -24.01 19.03 -3.42
C THR A 178 -24.43 20.47 -3.73
N THR A 179 -24.11 21.45 -2.88
CA THR A 179 -24.50 22.86 -3.04
C THR A 179 -23.41 23.71 -3.65
N ASP A 180 -22.14 23.40 -3.38
CA ASP A 180 -21.04 23.80 -4.24
C ASP A 180 -20.87 22.69 -5.28
N SER A 181 -20.63 23.06 -6.55
CA SER A 181 -20.15 22.08 -7.51
C SER A 181 -19.00 21.33 -6.85
N PRO A 182 -19.00 19.99 -6.79
CA PRO A 182 -17.99 19.24 -6.05
C PRO A 182 -16.62 19.75 -6.48
N PRO A 183 -15.65 20.00 -5.57
CA PRO A 183 -14.28 20.18 -6.02
C PRO A 183 -14.00 18.92 -6.81
N LEU A 184 -13.85 19.05 -8.14
CA LEU A 184 -13.81 17.95 -9.09
C LEU A 184 -13.05 16.81 -8.42
N GLN A 185 -13.76 15.77 -7.94
CA GLN A 185 -13.09 14.57 -7.48
C GLN A 185 -12.26 14.20 -8.70
N LYS A 186 -10.93 14.33 -8.56
CA LYS A 186 -10.04 14.10 -9.69
C LYS A 186 -10.43 12.71 -10.19
N PRO A 187 -10.78 12.56 -11.47
CA PRO A 187 -11.21 11.26 -11.96
C PRO A 187 -10.18 10.23 -11.54
N LEU A 188 -10.64 9.05 -11.12
CA LEU A 188 -9.80 7.95 -10.61
C LEU A 188 -8.54 7.76 -11.47
N ARG A 189 -8.68 8.01 -12.78
CA ARG A 189 -7.59 8.16 -13.75
C ARG A 189 -7.60 9.55 -14.34
N SER A 190 -6.50 10.29 -14.24
CA SER A 190 -6.31 11.58 -14.91
C SER A 190 -5.10 11.56 -15.83
N ILE A 191 -5.23 12.21 -16.99
CA ILE A 191 -4.16 12.43 -17.97
C ILE A 191 -3.86 13.93 -18.07
N PRO A 192 -2.67 14.32 -18.55
CA PRO A 192 -2.36 15.73 -18.84
C PRO A 192 -3.42 16.38 -19.74
N LYS A 193 -3.69 17.67 -19.51
CA LYS A 193 -4.71 18.43 -20.28
C LYS A 193 -4.42 18.47 -21.79
N TYR A 194 -3.15 18.34 -22.17
CA TYR A 194 -2.70 18.36 -23.56
C TYR A 194 -1.90 17.10 -23.86
N PRO A 195 -2.14 16.43 -25.00
CA PRO A 195 -1.36 15.27 -25.41
C PRO A 195 0.09 15.66 -25.69
N ASN A 196 1.01 14.77 -25.34
CA ASN A 196 2.43 14.94 -25.68
C ASN A 196 2.65 14.81 -27.19
N PHE A 197 1.86 13.95 -27.85
CA PHE A 197 1.86 13.81 -29.31
C PHE A 197 0.41 13.77 -29.82
N PRO A 198 -0.16 14.93 -30.22
CA PRO A 198 -1.50 14.99 -30.79
C PRO A 198 -1.57 14.34 -32.17
N ASN A 199 -2.73 13.77 -32.51
CA ASN A 199 -3.09 13.28 -33.85
C ASN A 199 -2.04 12.35 -34.48
N ARG A 200 -1.47 11.44 -33.67
CA ARG A 200 -0.41 10.54 -34.11
C ARG A 200 -0.97 9.38 -34.92
N ARG A 201 -0.40 9.13 -36.09
CA ARG A 201 -0.76 7.99 -36.95
C ARG A 201 -0.45 6.66 -36.27
N LEU A 202 -1.33 5.68 -36.42
CA LEU A 202 -1.18 4.33 -35.84
C LEU A 202 0.15 3.67 -36.25
N ASP A 203 0.53 3.76 -37.53
CA ASP A 203 1.79 3.22 -38.05
C ASP A 203 3.02 3.77 -37.29
N LEU A 204 3.00 5.08 -37.00
CA LEU A 204 4.09 5.75 -36.26
C LEU A 204 4.11 5.40 -34.77
N ILE A 205 3.01 4.88 -34.22
CA ILE A 205 2.93 4.40 -32.84
C ILE A 205 3.66 3.08 -32.72
N GLU A 206 3.43 2.17 -33.68
CA GLU A 206 4.07 0.86 -33.72
C GLU A 206 5.59 1.01 -33.80
N GLU A 207 6.08 1.90 -34.68
CA GLU A 207 7.50 2.15 -34.86
C GLU A 207 8.13 2.95 -33.71
N LYS A 208 7.60 4.14 -33.38
CA LYS A 208 8.31 5.10 -32.51
C LYS A 208 8.02 4.89 -31.03
N HIS A 209 6.88 4.32 -30.68
CA HIS A 209 6.54 3.98 -29.29
C HIS A 209 6.77 2.50 -28.99
N ASN A 210 7.34 1.75 -29.95
CA ASN A 210 7.68 0.34 -29.82
C ASN A 210 6.44 -0.47 -29.41
N ALA A 211 5.27 -0.26 -30.02
CA ALA A 211 4.04 -0.96 -29.67
C ALA A 211 3.64 -1.92 -30.81
N PRO A 212 4.18 -3.15 -30.86
CA PRO A 212 4.00 -4.03 -32.00
C PRO A 212 2.52 -4.40 -32.18
N ASN A 213 2.06 -4.40 -33.42
CA ASN A 213 0.69 -4.76 -33.78
C ASN A 213 -0.37 -3.95 -33.02
N PHE A 214 -0.06 -2.71 -32.63
CA PHE A 214 -0.97 -1.83 -31.89
C PHE A 214 -2.34 -1.76 -32.55
N SER A 215 -2.36 -1.57 -33.87
CA SER A 215 -3.58 -1.45 -34.66
C SER A 215 -4.43 -2.73 -34.62
N HIS A 216 -3.79 -3.90 -34.67
CA HIS A 216 -4.46 -5.19 -34.58
C HIS A 216 -5.08 -5.40 -33.20
N TYR A 217 -4.32 -5.19 -32.12
CA TYR A 217 -4.85 -5.37 -30.76
C TYR A 217 -5.97 -4.38 -30.43
N LEU A 218 -5.86 -3.14 -30.93
CA LEU A 218 -6.92 -2.14 -30.76
C LEU A 218 -8.21 -2.54 -31.47
N LYS A 219 -8.14 -3.07 -32.71
CA LYS A 219 -9.30 -3.63 -33.41
C LYS A 219 -9.96 -4.75 -32.60
N GLY A 220 -9.16 -5.71 -32.14
CA GLY A 220 -9.65 -6.85 -31.35
C GLY A 220 -10.34 -6.40 -30.06
N PHE A 221 -9.78 -5.40 -29.38
CA PHE A 221 -10.36 -4.82 -28.17
C PHE A 221 -11.69 -4.11 -28.44
N LEU A 222 -11.77 -3.25 -29.46
CA LEU A 222 -13.00 -2.53 -29.80
C LEU A 222 -14.10 -3.47 -30.30
N ASN A 223 -13.75 -4.54 -31.03
CA ASN A 223 -14.70 -5.55 -31.49
C ASN A 223 -15.32 -6.35 -30.32
N LYS A 224 -14.56 -6.61 -29.24
CA LYS A 224 -15.09 -7.25 -28.02
C LYS A 224 -16.13 -6.41 -27.28
N LEU A 225 -16.08 -5.09 -27.45
CA LEU A 225 -17.04 -4.16 -26.83
C LEU A 225 -18.28 -3.93 -27.70
N SER A 226 -18.28 -4.41 -28.95
CA SER A 226 -19.42 -4.31 -29.85
C SER A 226 -20.57 -5.22 -29.40
N PRO A 227 -21.83 -4.78 -29.51
CA PRO A 227 -23.00 -5.64 -29.23
C PRO A 227 -23.06 -6.87 -30.16
N HIS A 228 -22.44 -6.78 -31.35
CA HIS A 228 -22.34 -7.89 -32.30
C HIS A 228 -20.86 -8.07 -32.72
N PRO A 229 -20.09 -8.88 -31.98
CA PRO A 229 -18.68 -9.12 -32.30
C PRO A 229 -18.54 -9.93 -33.59
N ILE A 230 -17.63 -9.49 -34.45
CA ILE A 230 -17.30 -10.17 -35.70
C ILE A 230 -16.20 -11.22 -35.42
N PRO A 231 -16.21 -12.40 -36.07
CA PRO A 231 -15.13 -13.38 -35.92
C PRO A 231 -13.77 -12.83 -36.37
N LEU A 232 -12.70 -13.22 -35.66
CA LEU A 232 -11.33 -12.72 -35.84
C LEU A 232 -10.83 -12.74 -37.29
N ARG A 233 -11.17 -13.79 -38.05
CA ARG A 233 -10.78 -13.93 -39.47
C ARG A 233 -11.35 -12.82 -40.36
N GLN A 234 -12.57 -12.37 -40.09
CA GLN A 234 -13.19 -11.26 -40.82
C GLN A 234 -12.71 -9.90 -40.31
N LEU A 235 -12.22 -9.83 -39.06
CA LEU A 235 -11.70 -8.61 -38.45
C LEU A 235 -10.35 -8.19 -39.05
N GLU A 236 -9.52 -9.15 -39.49
CA GLU A 236 -8.23 -8.89 -40.13
C GLU A 236 -8.38 -8.03 -41.39
N ASP A 237 -9.42 -8.29 -42.18
CA ASP A 237 -9.72 -7.57 -43.43
C ASP A 237 -10.37 -6.18 -43.21
N THR A 238 -10.79 -5.86 -41.97
CA THR A 238 -11.43 -4.58 -41.66
C THR A 238 -10.42 -3.53 -41.23
N SER A 239 -10.61 -2.28 -41.67
CA SER A 239 -9.83 -1.13 -41.22
C SER A 239 -10.49 -0.45 -40.01
N LEU A 240 -9.69 0.16 -39.13
CA LEU A 240 -10.23 1.03 -38.08
C LEU A 240 -10.86 2.27 -38.74
N PRO A 241 -11.96 2.80 -38.20
CA PRO A 241 -12.61 4.00 -38.75
C PRO A 241 -11.82 5.29 -38.49
N PHE A 242 -10.64 5.21 -37.87
CA PHE A 242 -9.72 6.30 -37.64
C PHE A 242 -8.27 5.83 -37.84
N THR A 243 -7.41 6.76 -38.25
CA THR A 243 -5.98 6.50 -38.50
C THR A 243 -5.06 7.23 -37.54
N LYS A 244 -5.61 8.07 -36.65
CA LYS A 244 -4.86 8.94 -35.73
C LYS A 244 -5.45 8.90 -34.32
N VAL A 245 -4.58 8.92 -33.31
CA VAL A 245 -4.93 9.01 -31.89
C VAL A 245 -4.01 9.97 -31.15
N ASP A 246 -4.48 10.53 -30.05
CA ASP A 246 -3.69 11.39 -29.17
C ASP A 246 -2.92 10.55 -28.15
N ILE A 247 -1.62 10.83 -27.99
CA ILE A 247 -0.73 10.06 -27.10
C ILE A 247 -0.25 10.90 -25.93
N TYR A 248 -0.17 10.25 -24.77
CA TYR A 248 0.27 10.80 -23.51
C TYR A 248 1.46 10.00 -22.96
N ASN A 249 2.38 10.69 -22.29
CA ASN A 249 3.53 10.04 -21.65
C ASN A 249 3.23 9.59 -20.23
N THR A 250 2.20 10.15 -19.59
CA THR A 250 1.88 9.89 -18.19
C THR A 250 0.38 9.76 -17.97
N PHE A 251 0.00 8.93 -17.01
CA PHE A 251 -1.33 8.90 -16.43
C PHE A 251 -1.21 8.80 -14.92
N ARG A 252 -2.16 9.40 -14.20
CA ARG A 252 -2.16 9.48 -12.74
C ARG A 252 -3.35 8.73 -12.19
N PHE A 253 -3.13 7.90 -11.18
CA PHE A 253 -4.18 7.37 -10.34
C PHE A 253 -4.42 8.32 -9.18
N ASN A 254 -5.69 8.63 -8.93
CA ASN A 254 -6.11 9.36 -7.74
C ASN A 254 -6.99 8.41 -6.91
N PRO A 255 -6.39 7.50 -6.11
CA PRO A 255 -7.18 6.62 -5.26
C PRO A 255 -8.02 7.44 -4.29
N VAL A 256 -9.24 6.97 -4.00
CA VAL A 256 -10.08 7.59 -2.98
C VAL A 256 -9.46 7.23 -1.63
N SER A 257 -8.93 8.22 -0.91
CA SER A 257 -8.41 7.99 0.43
C SER A 257 -9.55 7.50 1.33
N ILE A 258 -9.31 6.41 2.05
CA ILE A 258 -10.27 5.84 3.02
C ILE A 258 -10.16 6.60 4.37
N HIS A 259 -9.07 7.35 4.57
CA HIS A 259 -8.79 8.11 5.78
C HIS A 259 -8.61 9.60 5.45
N GLU A 260 -9.26 10.48 6.22
CA GLU A 260 -9.29 11.93 5.96
C GLU A 260 -7.90 12.61 6.10
N ASP A 261 -6.92 11.93 6.71
CA ASP A 261 -5.64 12.51 7.13
C ASP A 261 -4.39 12.04 6.34
N GLU A 262 -4.54 11.24 5.28
CA GLU A 262 -3.39 10.84 4.44
C GLU A 262 -3.17 11.86 3.30
N GLU A 263 -1.92 12.35 3.15
CA GLU A 263 -1.49 13.05 1.93
C GLU A 263 -1.87 12.16 0.73
N GLN A 264 -2.67 12.69 -0.20
CA GLN A 264 -3.05 11.96 -1.40
C GLN A 264 -1.81 11.59 -2.21
N ASP A 265 -1.31 10.37 -2.02
CA ASP A 265 -0.26 9.80 -2.84
C ASP A 265 -0.81 9.61 -4.26
N VAL A 266 -0.41 10.52 -5.15
CA VAL A 266 -0.77 10.47 -6.57
C VAL A 266 0.20 9.53 -7.26
N ASP A 267 -0.23 8.28 -7.48
CA ASP A 267 0.54 7.31 -8.25
C ASP A 267 0.59 7.71 -9.73
N ALA A 268 1.76 8.16 -10.18
CA ALA A 268 2.00 8.56 -11.56
C ALA A 268 2.68 7.43 -12.35
N VAL A 269 1.97 6.86 -13.31
CA VAL A 269 2.50 5.86 -14.23
C VAL A 269 3.00 6.53 -15.50
N LYS A 270 4.25 6.22 -15.90
CA LYS A 270 4.87 6.75 -17.12
C LYS A 270 4.91 5.69 -18.20
N ALA A 271 4.46 6.03 -19.41
CA ALA A 271 4.68 5.23 -20.59
C ALA A 271 6.18 5.21 -20.92
N MET A 272 6.75 4.02 -21.00
CA MET A 272 8.14 3.85 -21.39
C MET A 272 8.15 3.02 -22.68
N PRO A 273 8.81 3.47 -23.78
CA PRO A 273 8.87 2.72 -25.04
C PRO A 273 10.06 1.72 -25.10
N LYS A 274 11.23 1.99 -24.50
CA LYS A 274 12.35 1.01 -24.32
C LYS A 274 12.89 0.93 -22.87
N SER A 275 13.06 -0.27 -22.31
CA SER A 275 13.55 -0.53 -20.93
C SER A 275 14.15 -1.94 -20.82
N ARG A 276 15.06 -2.16 -19.86
CA ARG A 276 15.77 -3.45 -19.60
C ARG A 276 15.08 -4.36 -18.54
N THR A 277 13.86 -4.06 -18.12
CA THR A 277 13.21 -4.69 -16.94
C THR A 277 12.20 -5.80 -17.30
N ARG A 278 12.11 -6.84 -16.45
CA ARG A 278 11.34 -8.11 -16.65
C ARG A 278 9.84 -8.08 -16.24
N ILE A 279 9.23 -6.91 -16.09
CA ILE A 279 7.88 -6.75 -15.52
C ILE A 279 6.91 -6.21 -16.58
N GLY A 280 5.60 -6.45 -16.41
CA GLY A 280 4.53 -5.87 -17.24
C GLY A 280 4.65 -4.34 -17.38
N ARG A 281 4.42 -3.84 -18.59
CA ARG A 281 4.89 -2.52 -19.02
C ARG A 281 3.85 -1.75 -19.82
N VAL A 282 3.62 -0.50 -19.42
CA VAL A 282 2.84 0.46 -20.21
C VAL A 282 3.73 1.05 -21.32
N ARG A 283 3.45 0.72 -22.59
CA ARG A 283 4.21 1.24 -23.74
C ARG A 283 3.59 2.52 -24.32
N VAL A 284 2.26 2.61 -24.35
CA VAL A 284 1.53 3.76 -24.93
C VAL A 284 0.32 4.07 -24.07
N ILE A 285 0.05 5.35 -23.82
CA ILE A 285 -1.21 5.84 -23.25
C ILE A 285 -1.87 6.71 -24.32
N PHE A 286 -3.14 6.47 -24.63
CA PHE A 286 -3.82 7.16 -25.73
C PHE A 286 -5.31 7.39 -25.45
N THR A 287 -5.89 8.34 -26.17
CA THR A 287 -7.35 8.57 -26.20
C THR A 287 -7.89 8.37 -27.61
N LEU A 288 -9.08 7.79 -27.71
CA LEU A 288 -9.79 7.66 -28.99
C LEU A 288 -10.22 9.05 -29.50
N PRO A 289 -10.26 9.26 -30.82
CA PRO A 289 -10.69 10.54 -31.40
C PRO A 289 -12.17 10.78 -31.10
N LYS A 290 -12.55 12.02 -30.77
CA LYS A 290 -13.96 12.35 -30.43
C LYS A 290 -14.94 12.15 -31.58
N VAL A 291 -14.44 12.21 -32.82
CA VAL A 291 -15.21 12.14 -34.06
C VAL A 291 -14.50 11.18 -35.00
N MET A 292 -15.28 10.36 -35.71
CA MET A 292 -14.83 9.49 -36.79
C MET A 292 -15.09 10.16 -38.13
N ASP A 293 -14.09 10.17 -39.01
CA ASP A 293 -14.26 10.61 -40.38
C ASP A 293 -14.84 9.45 -41.20
N THR A 294 -16.17 9.43 -41.38
CA THR A 294 -16.83 8.44 -42.23
C THR A 294 -17.00 9.00 -43.65
N ARG A 295 -17.20 8.12 -44.64
CA ARG A 295 -17.51 8.53 -46.03
C ARG A 295 -18.81 9.36 -46.13
N LEU A 296 -19.65 9.34 -45.09
CA LEU A 296 -20.92 10.05 -44.99
C LEU A 296 -20.81 11.35 -44.15
N GLY A 297 -19.60 11.70 -43.69
CA GLY A 297 -19.33 12.87 -42.86
C GLY A 297 -18.80 12.53 -41.45
N PRO A 298 -18.48 13.54 -40.63
CA PRO A 298 -18.03 13.36 -39.25
C PRO A 298 -19.16 12.75 -38.41
N GLN A 299 -18.91 11.59 -37.80
CA GLN A 299 -19.85 10.90 -36.91
C GLN A 299 -19.24 10.74 -35.51
N GLU A 300 -20.05 10.84 -34.47
CA GLU A 300 -19.60 10.56 -33.10
C GLU A 300 -19.21 9.09 -32.93
N LEU A 301 -18.28 8.82 -31.99
CA LEU A 301 -17.92 7.45 -31.65
C LEU A 301 -19.14 6.66 -31.13
N PRO A 302 -19.22 5.35 -31.38
CA PRO A 302 -20.27 4.52 -30.82
C PRO A 302 -20.30 4.60 -29.29
N GLU A 303 -21.49 4.60 -28.70
CA GLU A 303 -21.66 4.80 -27.25
C GLU A 303 -20.96 3.73 -26.39
N TYR A 304 -20.85 2.52 -26.92
CA TYR A 304 -20.19 1.38 -26.27
C TYR A 304 -18.66 1.42 -26.35
N TRP A 305 -18.07 2.40 -27.03
CA TRP A 305 -16.63 2.61 -27.03
C TRP A 305 -16.17 3.37 -25.78
N PRO A 306 -14.97 3.08 -25.27
CA PRO A 306 -14.48 3.71 -24.05
C PRO A 306 -14.22 5.21 -24.29
N LYS A 307 -14.84 6.03 -23.44
CA LYS A 307 -14.61 7.50 -23.37
C LYS A 307 -13.44 7.86 -22.45
N THR A 308 -12.85 6.87 -21.79
CA THR A 308 -11.73 7.03 -20.85
C THR A 308 -10.37 6.80 -21.53
N PRO A 309 -9.27 7.32 -20.96
CA PRO A 309 -7.93 7.06 -21.48
C PRO A 309 -7.60 5.56 -21.46
N LEU A 310 -6.97 5.08 -22.52
CA LEU A 310 -6.55 3.70 -22.71
C LEU A 310 -5.02 3.57 -22.62
N ALA A 311 -4.54 2.38 -22.30
CA ALA A 311 -3.13 2.07 -22.26
C ALA A 311 -2.84 0.75 -22.99
N TYR A 312 -1.81 0.75 -23.85
CA TYR A 312 -1.21 -0.46 -24.38
C TYR A 312 -0.21 -0.98 -23.35
N VAL A 313 -0.52 -2.14 -22.79
CA VAL A 313 0.32 -2.82 -21.79
C VAL A 313 0.85 -4.11 -22.38
N GLU A 314 2.15 -4.25 -22.37
CA GLU A 314 2.82 -5.51 -22.68
C GLU A 314 3.08 -6.24 -21.36
N TRP A 315 2.51 -7.42 -21.21
CA TRP A 315 2.75 -8.29 -20.07
C TRP A 315 3.80 -9.32 -20.44
N TYR A 316 4.91 -9.39 -19.68
CA TYR A 316 5.96 -10.42 -19.76
C TYR A 316 6.43 -10.79 -21.18
N SER A 317 7.53 -10.21 -21.65
CA SER A 317 8.23 -10.73 -22.83
C SER A 317 9.11 -11.94 -22.41
N PRO A 318 8.82 -13.18 -22.84
CA PRO A 318 9.84 -14.23 -22.83
C PRO A 318 10.95 -13.85 -23.83
N ILE A 319 12.21 -14.08 -23.45
CA ILE A 319 13.36 -13.95 -24.36
C ILE A 319 13.31 -15.08 -25.38
#